data_AF-A0A2X2U2T7-F1
#
_entry.id   AF-A0A2X2U2T7-F1
#
_cell.length_a   1.000
_cell.length_b   1.000
_cell.length_c   1.000
_cell.angle_alpha   90.00
_cell.angle_beta   90.00
_cell.angle_gamma   90.00
#
_symmetry.space_group_name_H-M   'P 1'
#
loop_
_entity.id
_entity.type
_entity.pdbx_description
1 polymer ?
#
loop_
_entity_poly.entity_id
_entity_poly.type
_entity_poly.pdbx_seq_one_letter_code
_entity_poly.pdbx_strand_id
1 'polypeptide(L)'
;MYIKKGRDKYMWLDKESQIDLLAYSPFAELITNITANKRLNPLTIGLFGRWGVGKSTLLKLVEKNIEERDMSKKKYVCVSLNSWIFEGYDDAKSAIMESLLRTLMDNQPAFEGLKDDIKSLIGRINLMKLGATAIKHGMPFIMSAINPAATTLTLAQYLSKAKRKEILEDIKQAWGEKEADEDKDTTVENIRLFRKEFSVLINKSQMHL
;
A
#
# COMPACT_ATOMS: atom_id res chain seq x y z
N MET A 1 20.65 1.52 -23.01
CA MET A 1 21.54 0.66 -22.20
C MET A 1 21.59 -0.71 -22.87
N TYR A 2 22.72 -1.07 -23.49
CA TYR A 2 22.89 -2.33 -24.22
C TYR A 2 23.36 -3.43 -23.25
N ILE A 3 22.61 -4.53 -23.17
CA ILE A 3 22.98 -5.71 -22.37
C ILE A 3 23.76 -6.68 -23.27
N LYS A 4 25.00 -6.93 -22.89
CA LYS A 4 25.94 -7.86 -23.55
C LYS A 4 25.54 -9.29 -23.20
N LYS A 5 25.31 -10.14 -24.21
CA LYS A 5 24.98 -11.57 -24.05
C LYS A 5 26.24 -12.32 -23.57
N GLY A 6 26.28 -12.65 -22.28
CA GLY A 6 27.31 -13.47 -21.65
C GLY A 6 26.65 -14.63 -20.93
N ARG A 7 27.07 -15.85 -21.28
CA ARG A 7 26.74 -17.18 -20.71
C ARG A 7 25.51 -17.20 -19.78
N ASP A 8 24.41 -17.73 -20.30
CA ASP A 8 23.17 -17.99 -19.56
C ASP A 8 23.44 -18.81 -18.29
N LYS A 9 23.69 -18.12 -17.18
CA LYS A 9 23.41 -18.68 -15.85
C LYS A 9 21.89 -18.76 -15.81
N TYR A 10 21.35 -19.98 -15.99
CA TYR A 10 19.95 -20.26 -15.71
C TYR A 10 19.66 -19.87 -14.26
N MET A 11 19.20 -18.65 -14.05
CA MET A 11 18.66 -18.23 -12.79
C MET A 11 17.28 -18.88 -12.73
N TRP A 12 17.17 -19.93 -11.91
CA TRP A 12 15.89 -20.56 -11.64
C TRP A 12 14.92 -19.48 -11.18
N LEU A 13 13.82 -19.33 -11.89
CA LEU A 13 12.74 -18.45 -11.49
C LEU A 13 12.08 -19.08 -10.25
N ASP A 14 12.47 -18.60 -9.08
CA ASP A 14 11.73 -18.85 -7.83
C ASP A 14 10.46 -17.98 -7.84
N LYS A 15 9.51 -18.38 -8.68
CA LYS A 15 8.18 -17.78 -8.78
C LYS A 15 7.18 -18.85 -8.38
N GLU A 16 6.15 -18.46 -7.65
CA GLU A 16 5.12 -19.40 -7.24
C GLU A 16 4.47 -20.06 -8.48
N SER A 17 4.35 -21.39 -8.43
CA SER A 17 3.79 -22.19 -9.50
C SER A 17 2.31 -21.85 -9.73
N GLN A 18 1.92 -21.71 -10.99
CA GLN A 18 0.51 -21.61 -11.40
C GLN A 18 -0.19 -22.97 -11.51
N ILE A 19 0.58 -24.06 -11.38
CA ILE A 19 0.12 -25.44 -11.45
C ILE A 19 0.24 -26.03 -10.05
N ASP A 20 -0.77 -26.77 -9.62
CA ASP A 20 -0.81 -27.40 -8.31
C ASP A 20 0.13 -28.63 -8.23
N LEU A 21 1.41 -28.35 -7.98
CA LEU A 21 2.43 -29.38 -7.80
C LEU A 21 2.44 -29.99 -6.39
N LEU A 22 1.71 -29.39 -5.44
CA LEU A 22 1.73 -29.75 -4.02
C LEU A 22 0.39 -30.35 -3.53
N ALA A 23 -0.52 -30.65 -4.46
CA ALA A 23 -1.87 -31.14 -4.18
C ALA A 23 -2.67 -30.24 -3.22
N TYR A 24 -2.50 -28.92 -3.35
CA TYR A 24 -3.20 -27.90 -2.56
C TYR A 24 -4.60 -27.55 -3.05
N SER A 25 -5.03 -28.07 -4.20
CA SER A 25 -6.35 -27.76 -4.78
C SER A 25 -7.53 -27.99 -3.82
N PRO A 26 -7.63 -29.10 -3.06
CA PRO A 26 -8.73 -29.28 -2.11
C PRO A 26 -8.75 -28.23 -1.00
N PHE A 27 -7.57 -27.82 -0.53
CA PHE A 27 -7.44 -26.77 0.49
C PHE A 27 -7.80 -25.39 -0.08
N ALA A 28 -7.36 -25.09 -1.30
CA ALA A 28 -7.70 -23.86 -1.98
C ALA A 28 -9.22 -23.76 -2.17
N GLU A 29 -9.86 -24.84 -2.64
CA GLU A 29 -11.31 -24.90 -2.84
C GLU A 29 -12.08 -24.73 -1.52
N LEU A 30 -11.63 -25.37 -0.44
CA LEU A 30 -12.20 -25.18 0.89
C LEU A 30 -12.13 -23.71 1.33
N ILE A 31 -10.95 -23.08 1.22
CA ILE A 31 -10.78 -21.67 1.56
C ILE A 31 -11.72 -20.81 0.71
N THR A 32 -11.78 -21.03 -0.61
CA THR A 32 -12.67 -20.29 -1.52
C THR A 32 -14.14 -20.46 -1.13
N ASN A 33 -14.57 -21.66 -0.73
CA ASN A 33 -15.95 -21.92 -0.28
C ASN A 33 -16.28 -21.16 1.00
N ILE A 34 -15.36 -21.15 1.96
CA ILE A 34 -15.53 -20.44 3.23
C ILE A 34 -15.58 -18.92 2.96
N THR A 35 -14.66 -18.38 2.15
CA THR A 35 -14.60 -16.93 1.85
C THR A 35 -15.80 -16.45 1.03
N ALA A 36 -16.38 -17.30 0.18
CA ALA A 36 -17.59 -16.97 -0.59
C ALA A 36 -18.87 -16.99 0.26
N ASN A 37 -18.83 -17.54 1.48
CA ASN A 37 -20.01 -17.66 2.33
C ASN A 37 -20.23 -16.39 3.15
N LYS A 38 -21.19 -15.56 2.71
CA LYS A 38 -21.58 -14.31 3.38
C LYS A 38 -21.94 -14.47 4.86
N ARG A 39 -22.41 -15.65 5.30
CA ARG A 39 -22.76 -15.89 6.72
C ARG A 39 -21.55 -15.97 7.64
N LEU A 40 -20.36 -16.16 7.08
CA LEU A 40 -19.10 -16.27 7.82
C LEU A 40 -18.33 -14.94 7.86
N ASN A 41 -18.81 -13.89 7.18
CA ASN A 41 -18.18 -12.58 7.17
C ASN A 41 -18.60 -11.73 8.39
N PRO A 42 -17.70 -10.90 8.96
CA PRO A 42 -16.30 -10.72 8.57
C PRO A 42 -15.42 -11.91 9.01
N LEU A 43 -14.59 -12.41 8.09
CA LEU A 43 -13.74 -13.59 8.28
C LEU A 43 -12.26 -13.23 8.20
N THR A 44 -11.45 -13.75 9.11
CA THR A 44 -9.98 -13.70 9.03
C THR A 44 -9.43 -15.12 9.06
N ILE A 45 -8.58 -15.47 8.08
CA ILE A 45 -7.95 -16.78 7.97
C ILE A 45 -6.44 -16.62 8.13
N GLY A 46 -5.86 -17.30 9.12
CA GLY A 46 -4.41 -17.39 9.30
C GLY A 46 -3.85 -18.63 8.63
N LEU A 47 -2.86 -18.47 7.74
CA LEU A 47 -2.16 -19.58 7.09
C LEU A 47 -0.76 -19.77 7.68
N PHE A 48 -0.56 -20.87 8.42
CA PHE A 48 0.69 -21.17 9.11
C PHE A 48 1.46 -22.29 8.42
N GLY A 49 2.79 -22.21 8.43
CA GLY A 49 3.66 -23.24 7.88
C GLY A 49 5.10 -22.77 7.73
N ARG A 50 6.05 -23.71 7.64
CA ARG A 50 7.49 -23.42 7.46
C ARG A 50 7.73 -22.60 6.19
N TRP A 51 8.88 -21.93 6.10
CA TRP A 51 9.27 -21.26 4.86
C TRP A 51 9.49 -22.29 3.74
N GLY A 52 9.10 -21.95 2.50
CA GLY A 52 9.19 -22.86 1.35
C GLY A 52 8.07 -23.90 1.20
N VAL A 53 7.11 -24.00 2.12
CA VAL A 53 6.03 -25.02 2.01
C VAL A 53 4.95 -24.70 0.97
N GLY A 54 5.04 -23.59 0.23
CA GLY A 54 4.05 -23.25 -0.80
C GLY A 54 2.80 -22.50 -0.31
N LYS A 55 2.87 -21.77 0.82
CA LYS A 55 1.78 -20.90 1.29
C LYS A 55 1.33 -19.89 0.24
N SER A 56 2.28 -19.23 -0.43
CA SER A 56 1.98 -18.28 -1.51
C SER A 56 1.36 -18.98 -2.72
N THR A 57 1.74 -20.22 -3.02
CA THR A 57 1.10 -21.04 -4.05
C THR A 57 -0.36 -21.33 -3.70
N LEU A 58 -0.66 -21.71 -2.46
CA LEU A 58 -2.03 -21.92 -1.99
C LEU A 58 -2.88 -20.65 -2.15
N LEU A 59 -2.36 -19.48 -1.75
CA LEU A 59 -3.07 -18.21 -1.91
C LEU A 59 -3.35 -17.86 -3.37
N LYS A 60 -2.42 -18.14 -4.29
CA LYS A 60 -2.64 -17.95 -5.73
C LYS A 60 -3.70 -18.89 -6.30
N LEU A 61 -3.77 -20.13 -5.82
CA LEU A 61 -4.85 -21.04 -6.20
C LEU A 61 -6.21 -20.53 -5.70
N VAL A 62 -6.26 -19.99 -4.48
CA VAL A 62 -7.49 -19.37 -3.94
C VAL A 62 -7.91 -18.16 -4.79
N GLU A 63 -6.97 -17.28 -5.13
CA GLU A 63 -7.21 -16.13 -6.01
C GLU A 63 -7.78 -16.56 -7.36
N LYS A 64 -7.12 -17.53 -8.02
CA LYS A 64 -7.59 -18.11 -9.29
C LYS A 64 -9.01 -18.69 -9.17
N ASN A 65 -9.29 -19.46 -8.12
CA ASN A 65 -10.61 -20.04 -7.89
C ASN A 65 -11.70 -18.96 -7.71
N ILE A 66 -11.37 -17.82 -7.08
CA ILE A 66 -12.30 -16.69 -6.92
C ILE A 66 -12.55 -16.03 -8.28
N GLU A 67 -11.51 -15.80 -9.07
CA GLU A 67 -11.63 -15.22 -10.41
C GLU A 67 -12.47 -16.10 -11.34
N GLU A 68 -12.28 -17.43 -11.29
CA GLU A 68 -13.08 -18.38 -12.08
C GLU A 68 -14.56 -18.41 -11.64
N ARG A 69 -14.84 -18.24 -10.33
CA ARG A 69 -16.21 -18.16 -9.81
C ARG A 69 -16.94 -16.87 -10.18
N ASP A 70 -16.21 -15.80 -10.43
CA ASP A 70 -16.76 -14.50 -10.80
C ASP A 70 -15.99 -13.90 -11.97
N MET A 71 -16.12 -14.54 -13.14
CA MET A 71 -15.52 -14.05 -14.39
C MET A 71 -15.95 -12.61 -14.73
N SER A 72 -17.11 -12.17 -14.24
CA SER A 72 -17.61 -10.80 -14.44
C SER A 72 -16.94 -9.76 -13.56
N LYS A 73 -16.20 -10.19 -12.52
CA LYS A 73 -15.56 -9.34 -11.49
C LYS A 73 -16.54 -8.35 -10.85
N LYS A 74 -17.80 -8.75 -10.64
CA LYS A 74 -18.84 -7.89 -10.06
C LYS A 74 -19.14 -8.22 -8.60
N LYS A 75 -18.82 -9.42 -8.17
CA LYS A 75 -19.14 -9.97 -6.84
C LYS A 75 -17.93 -9.98 -5.92
N TYR A 76 -16.73 -10.26 -6.45
CA TYR A 76 -15.53 -10.38 -5.64
C TYR A 76 -14.42 -9.43 -6.10
N VAL A 77 -13.75 -8.82 -5.12
CA VAL A 77 -12.50 -8.10 -5.30
C VAL A 77 -11.40 -8.86 -4.56
N CYS A 78 -10.40 -9.35 -5.29
CA CYS A 78 -9.17 -9.86 -4.69
C CYS A 78 -8.14 -8.72 -4.66
N VAL A 79 -7.60 -8.41 -3.48
CA VAL A 79 -6.49 -7.47 -3.31
C VAL A 79 -5.32 -8.22 -2.69
N SER A 80 -4.27 -8.46 -3.49
CA SER A 80 -3.05 -9.12 -3.04
C SER A 80 -2.04 -8.08 -2.56
N LEU A 81 -1.48 -8.30 -1.36
CA LEU A 81 -0.49 -7.41 -0.75
C LEU A 81 0.75 -8.22 -0.36
N ASN A 82 1.93 -7.74 -0.78
CA ASN A 82 3.22 -8.32 -0.38
C ASN A 82 3.90 -7.38 0.61
N SER A 83 4.01 -7.81 1.87
CA SER A 83 4.58 -7.02 2.96
C SER A 83 6.03 -6.59 2.73
N TRP A 84 6.83 -7.38 2.00
CA TRP A 84 8.23 -7.07 1.72
C TRP A 84 8.39 -5.84 0.82
N ILE A 85 7.42 -5.58 -0.07
CA ILE A 85 7.43 -4.39 -0.94
C ILE A 85 7.31 -3.11 -0.11
N PHE A 86 6.69 -3.20 1.07
CA PHE A 86 6.48 -2.07 1.97
C PHE A 86 7.57 -1.95 3.04
N GLU A 87 8.54 -2.87 3.09
CA GLU A 87 9.65 -2.80 4.02
C GLU A 87 10.63 -1.68 3.60
N GLY A 88 10.87 -0.72 4.50
CA GLY A 88 11.66 0.47 4.20
C GLY A 88 10.86 1.68 3.70
N TYR A 89 9.55 1.54 3.47
CA TYR A 89 8.69 2.71 3.30
C TYR A 89 8.40 3.34 4.66
N ASP A 90 8.85 4.58 4.82
CA ASP A 90 8.58 5.43 5.99
C ASP A 90 7.07 5.63 6.26
N ASP A 91 6.21 5.35 5.27
CA ASP A 91 4.77 5.37 5.35
C ASP A 91 4.09 4.14 4.69
N ALA A 92 4.34 2.96 5.28
CA ALA A 92 3.73 1.70 4.84
C ALA A 92 2.19 1.72 4.85
N LYS A 93 1.56 2.43 5.80
CA LYS A 93 0.09 2.49 5.91
C LYS A 93 -0.52 3.18 4.70
N SER A 94 0.01 4.33 4.32
CA SER A 94 -0.45 5.06 3.15
C SER A 94 -0.16 4.31 1.85
N ALA A 95 0.98 3.62 1.75
CA ALA A 95 1.29 2.79 0.60
C ALA A 95 0.29 1.64 0.41
N ILE A 96 -0.11 0.97 1.50
CA ILE A 96 -1.14 -0.07 1.47
C ILE A 96 -2.50 0.51 1.03
N MET A 97 -2.92 1.64 1.61
CA MET A 97 -4.19 2.29 1.24
C MET A 97 -4.20 2.71 -0.23
N GLU A 98 -3.10 3.29 -0.73
CA GLU A 98 -2.98 3.70 -2.12
C GLU A 98 -2.98 2.49 -3.06
N SER A 99 -2.25 1.42 -2.73
CA SER A 99 -2.24 0.18 -3.50
C SER A 99 -3.65 -0.41 -3.61
N LEU A 100 -4.38 -0.46 -2.50
CA LEU A 100 -5.76 -0.93 -2.47
C LEU A 100 -6.67 -0.10 -3.38
N LEU A 101 -6.60 1.24 -3.27
CA LEU A 101 -7.41 2.14 -4.09
C LEU A 101 -7.10 2.02 -5.59
N ARG A 102 -5.83 1.86 -5.95
CA ARG A 102 -5.41 1.62 -7.34
C ARG A 102 -5.92 0.27 -7.85
N THR A 103 -5.83 -0.79 -7.04
CA THR A 103 -6.40 -2.10 -7.40
C THR A 103 -7.91 -2.03 -7.61
N LEU A 104 -8.65 -1.29 -6.77
CA LEU A 104 -10.08 -1.05 -6.97
C LEU A 104 -10.35 -0.29 -8.27
N MET A 105 -9.54 0.70 -8.60
CA MET A 105 -9.69 1.51 -9.81
C MET A 105 -9.40 0.74 -11.10
N ASP A 106 -8.36 -0.11 -11.09
CA ASP A 106 -7.81 -0.74 -12.30
C ASP A 106 -8.45 -2.11 -12.60
N ASN A 107 -8.81 -2.86 -11.57
CA ASN A 107 -9.19 -4.27 -11.70
C ASN A 107 -10.67 -4.56 -11.44
N GLN A 108 -11.48 -3.55 -11.12
CA GLN A 108 -12.89 -3.75 -10.74
C GLN A 108 -13.86 -2.87 -11.56
N PRO A 109 -14.71 -3.50 -12.40
CA PRO A 109 -15.73 -2.80 -13.18
C PRO A 109 -16.67 -1.95 -12.33
N ALA A 110 -16.94 -2.35 -11.08
CA ALA A 110 -17.81 -1.63 -10.15
C ALA A 110 -17.31 -0.21 -9.81
N PHE A 111 -16.04 0.09 -10.08
CA PHE A 111 -15.41 1.38 -9.78
C PHE A 111 -15.10 2.22 -11.03
N GLU A 112 -15.46 1.77 -12.25
CA GLU A 112 -15.17 2.51 -13.49
C GLU A 112 -15.76 3.93 -13.49
N GLY A 113 -16.96 4.09 -12.93
CA GLY A 113 -17.64 5.39 -12.78
C GLY A 113 -17.25 6.17 -11.52
N LEU A 114 -16.36 5.64 -10.68
CA LEU A 114 -15.97 6.21 -9.39
C LEU A 114 -14.50 6.63 -9.34
N LYS A 115 -13.85 6.75 -10.50
CA LYS A 115 -12.42 7.09 -10.62
C LYS A 115 -12.09 8.42 -9.95
N ASP A 116 -12.96 9.41 -10.04
CA ASP A 116 -12.71 10.73 -9.44
C ASP A 116 -12.83 10.69 -7.90
N ASP A 117 -13.78 9.91 -7.37
CA ASP A 117 -13.88 9.64 -5.93
C ASP A 117 -12.59 8.93 -5.42
N ILE A 118 -12.07 7.96 -6.17
CA ILE A 118 -10.81 7.28 -5.85
C ILE A 118 -9.61 8.23 -5.90
N LYS A 119 -9.51 9.07 -6.94
CA LYS A 119 -8.44 10.06 -7.05
C LYS A 119 -8.45 11.06 -5.89
N SER A 120 -9.64 11.47 -5.44
CA SER A 120 -9.79 12.32 -4.26
C SER A 120 -9.20 11.65 -3.01
N LEU A 121 -9.52 10.38 -2.78
CA LEU A 121 -8.97 9.59 -1.67
C LEU A 121 -7.44 9.45 -1.75
N ILE A 122 -6.89 9.21 -2.94
CA ILE A 122 -5.42 9.17 -3.15
C ILE A 122 -4.80 10.55 -2.86
N GLY A 123 -5.45 11.64 -3.27
CA GLY A 123 -5.03 13.00 -2.95
C GLY A 123 -4.94 13.25 -1.45
N ARG A 124 -5.93 12.76 -0.67
CA ARG A 124 -5.89 12.84 0.80
C ARG A 124 -4.74 12.04 1.40
N ILE A 125 -4.47 10.84 0.87
CA ILE A 125 -3.32 10.06 1.28
C ILE A 125 -2.02 10.82 1.05
N ASN A 126 -1.88 11.49 -0.10
CA ASN A 126 -0.70 12.31 -0.40
C ASN A 126 -0.58 13.52 0.53
N LEU A 127 -1.70 14.16 0.91
CA LEU A 127 -1.70 15.24 1.90
C LEU A 127 -1.21 14.75 3.27
N MET A 128 -1.67 13.57 3.72
CA MET A 128 -1.20 12.95 4.97
C MET A 128 0.30 12.63 4.92
N LYS A 129 0.80 12.11 3.79
CA LYS A 129 2.24 11.89 3.57
C LYS A 129 3.02 13.20 3.64
N LEU A 130 2.53 14.25 2.98
CA LEU A 130 3.23 15.53 2.89
C LEU A 130 3.35 16.21 4.25
N GLY A 131 2.28 16.21 5.06
CA GLY A 131 2.34 16.72 6.44
C GLY A 131 3.31 15.93 7.32
N ALA A 132 3.26 14.59 7.26
CA ALA A 132 4.21 13.76 8.00
C ALA A 132 5.68 14.02 7.62
N THR A 133 5.96 14.23 6.33
CA THR A 133 7.29 14.61 5.83
C THR A 133 7.68 16.02 6.29
N ALA A 134 6.76 16.98 6.22
CA ALA A 134 6.98 18.36 6.66
C ALA A 134 7.34 18.41 8.15
N ILE A 135 6.66 17.66 9.03
CA ILE A 135 7.02 17.56 10.45
C ILE A 135 8.43 16.98 10.61
N LYS A 136 8.70 15.83 9.98
CA LYS A 136 9.99 15.12 10.12
C LYS A 136 11.17 15.98 9.70
N HIS A 137 11.01 16.77 8.63
CA HIS A 137 12.10 17.57 8.07
C HIS A 137 12.09 19.02 8.56
N GLY A 138 10.95 19.57 9.01
CA GLY A 138 10.80 20.94 9.51
C GLY A 138 11.13 21.11 10.99
N MET A 139 10.86 20.09 11.82
CA MET A 139 11.15 20.11 13.26
C MET A 139 12.61 20.46 13.61
N PRO A 140 13.64 19.95 12.89
CA PRO A 140 15.03 20.34 13.15
C PRO A 140 15.31 21.83 12.90
N PHE A 141 14.64 22.44 11.92
CA PHE A 141 14.78 23.88 11.63
C PHE A 141 14.09 24.72 12.70
N ILE A 142 12.90 24.34 13.16
CA ILE A 142 12.22 25.07 14.25
C ILE A 142 13.04 25.00 15.54
N MET A 143 13.55 23.81 15.89
CA MET A 143 14.40 23.64 17.07
C MET A 143 15.70 24.48 16.98
N SER A 144 16.14 24.80 15.76
CA SER A 144 17.31 25.64 15.53
C SER A 144 17.14 27.12 15.82
N ALA A 145 15.92 27.64 15.68
CA ALA A 145 15.60 29.00 16.05
C ALA A 145 15.57 29.20 17.57
N ILE A 146 15.31 28.13 18.33
CA ILE A 146 15.09 28.19 19.79
C ILE A 146 16.37 27.91 20.57
N ASN A 147 17.20 26.96 20.13
CA ASN A 147 18.45 26.62 20.83
C ASN A 147 19.59 26.26 19.85
N PRO A 148 20.52 27.20 19.58
CA PRO A 148 21.66 26.98 18.70
C PRO A 148 22.53 25.77 19.09
N ALA A 149 22.61 25.40 20.36
CA ALA A 149 23.41 24.24 20.79
C ALA A 149 22.75 22.89 20.46
N ALA A 150 21.41 22.83 20.40
CA ALA A 150 20.68 21.63 19.99
C ALA A 150 20.77 21.38 18.47
N THR A 151 21.08 22.42 17.69
CA THR A 151 21.19 22.35 16.22
C THR A 151 22.32 21.45 15.77
N THR A 152 23.47 21.56 16.41
CA THR A 152 24.70 20.90 15.93
C THR A 152 24.57 19.40 16.02
N LEU A 153 23.96 18.88 17.07
CA LEU A 153 23.74 17.45 17.27
C LEU A 153 22.68 16.89 16.31
N THR A 154 21.54 17.56 16.21
CA THR A 154 20.40 17.10 15.40
C THR A 154 20.70 17.22 13.90
N LEU A 155 21.27 18.35 13.48
CA LEU A 155 21.65 18.58 12.09
C LEU A 155 22.80 17.67 11.66
N ALA A 156 23.79 17.39 12.53
CA ALA A 156 24.87 16.44 12.22
C ALA A 156 24.36 15.01 11.97
N GLN A 157 23.31 14.57 12.68
CA GLN A 157 22.67 13.27 12.43
C GLN A 157 21.95 13.21 11.07
N TYR A 158 21.38 14.33 10.60
CA TYR A 158 20.71 14.42 9.30
C TYR A 158 21.67 14.72 8.13
N LEU A 159 22.82 15.35 8.39
CA LEU A 159 23.81 15.79 7.40
C LEU A 159 24.81 14.70 6.96
N SER A 160 24.41 13.43 6.88
CA SER A 160 25.21 12.45 6.14
C SER A 160 25.24 12.82 4.65
N LYS A 161 26.40 12.70 3.98
CA LYS A 161 26.61 13.24 2.62
C LYS A 161 25.62 12.72 1.57
N ALA A 162 25.02 11.55 1.76
CA ALA A 162 24.06 10.94 0.84
C ALA A 162 22.66 11.57 0.92
N LYS A 163 22.19 11.90 2.13
CA LYS A 163 20.81 12.38 2.37
C LYS A 163 20.60 13.86 2.03
N ARG A 164 21.70 14.60 1.85
CA ARG A 164 21.71 16.05 1.61
C ARG A 164 21.07 16.48 0.29
N LYS A 165 21.25 15.69 -0.79
CA LYS A 165 20.70 16.02 -2.11
C LYS A 165 19.19 15.76 -2.17
N GLU A 166 18.77 14.62 -1.65
CA GLU A 166 17.36 14.21 -1.55
C GLU A 166 16.54 15.21 -0.74
N ILE A 167 17.04 15.59 0.46
CA ILE A 167 16.38 16.58 1.32
C ILE A 167 16.31 17.97 0.66
N LEU A 168 17.34 18.41 -0.07
CA LEU A 168 17.29 19.72 -0.74
C LEU A 168 16.32 19.76 -1.91
N GLU A 169 16.14 18.64 -2.62
CA GLU A 169 15.16 18.53 -3.70
C GLU A 169 13.73 18.50 -3.13
N ASP A 170 13.49 17.71 -2.08
CA ASP A 170 12.19 17.67 -1.38
C ASP A 170 11.82 19.02 -0.77
N ILE A 171 12.78 19.73 -0.18
CA ILE A 171 12.57 21.07 0.39
C ILE A 171 12.25 22.08 -0.71
N LYS A 172 12.98 22.07 -1.83
CA LYS A 172 12.69 22.99 -2.94
C LYS A 172 11.30 22.73 -3.55
N GLN A 173 10.87 21.47 -3.56
CA GLN A 173 9.54 21.09 -4.04
C GLN A 173 8.44 21.46 -3.04
N ALA A 174 8.71 21.41 -1.73
CA ALA A 174 7.76 21.76 -0.67
C ALA A 174 7.64 23.26 -0.40
N TRP A 175 8.66 24.07 -0.70
CA TRP A 175 8.67 25.52 -0.42
C TRP A 175 7.96 26.38 -1.48
N GLY A 176 7.47 25.77 -2.56
CA GLY A 176 6.50 26.39 -3.47
C GLY A 176 5.09 26.20 -2.93
N GLU A 177 4.63 27.15 -2.10
CA GLU A 177 3.29 27.29 -1.49
C GLU A 177 3.18 26.98 0.02
N LYS A 178 3.04 28.10 0.76
CA LYS A 178 2.41 28.28 2.09
C LYS A 178 3.16 27.82 3.35
N GLU A 179 3.21 28.76 4.28
CA GLU A 179 3.56 28.60 5.70
C GLU A 179 2.74 27.45 6.31
N ALA A 180 3.44 26.44 6.82
CA ALA A 180 2.84 25.32 7.53
C ALA A 180 2.64 25.69 9.00
N ASP A 181 1.47 26.24 9.31
CA ASP A 181 0.86 26.12 10.64
C ASP A 181 0.22 24.72 10.70
N GLU A 182 0.79 23.79 11.46
CA GLU A 182 0.26 22.44 11.60
C GLU A 182 -0.38 22.22 12.97
N ASP A 183 -1.72 22.19 12.97
CA ASP A 183 -2.52 21.70 14.08
C ASP A 183 -2.69 20.18 13.96
N LYS A 184 -2.42 19.44 15.05
CA LYS A 184 -2.59 17.97 15.12
C LYS A 184 -4.05 17.54 14.84
N ASP A 185 -5.00 18.46 15.00
CA ASP A 185 -6.40 18.24 14.66
C ASP A 185 -6.61 17.93 13.17
N THR A 186 -5.83 18.55 12.28
CA THR A 186 -5.95 18.36 10.82
C THR A 186 -5.62 16.94 10.35
N THR A 187 -4.63 16.28 10.96
CA THR A 187 -4.25 14.90 10.57
C THR A 187 -5.30 13.89 11.03
N VAL A 188 -5.81 14.03 12.26
CA VAL A 188 -6.88 13.17 12.77
C VAL A 188 -8.16 13.37 11.98
N GLU A 189 -8.48 14.62 11.64
CA GLU A 189 -9.61 14.95 10.78
C GLU A 189 -9.48 14.35 9.38
N ASN A 190 -8.30 14.44 8.75
CA ASN A 190 -8.03 13.82 7.45
C ASN A 190 -8.25 12.30 7.46
N ILE A 191 -7.87 11.60 8.53
CA ILE A 191 -8.13 10.16 8.68
C ILE A 191 -9.64 9.88 8.80
N ARG A 192 -10.37 10.70 9.57
CA ARG A 192 -11.83 10.56 9.71
C ARG A 192 -12.54 10.80 8.39
N LEU A 193 -12.15 11.85 7.66
CA LEU A 193 -12.68 12.17 6.34
C LEU A 193 -12.39 11.05 5.34
N PHE A 194 -11.16 10.52 5.32
CA PHE A 194 -10.81 9.37 4.48
C PHE A 194 -11.74 8.18 4.75
N ARG A 195 -11.94 7.81 6.03
CA ARG A 195 -12.84 6.69 6.38
C ARG A 195 -14.27 6.94 5.89
N LYS A 196 -14.78 8.16 6.06
CA LYS A 196 -16.12 8.55 5.62
C LYS A 196 -16.26 8.46 4.11
N GLU A 197 -15.33 9.04 3.36
CA GLU A 197 -15.33 9.02 1.89
C GLU A 197 -15.14 7.62 1.33
N PHE A 198 -14.25 6.82 1.92
CA PHE A 198 -14.07 5.42 1.54
C PHE A 198 -15.35 4.62 1.77
N SER A 199 -16.05 4.84 2.89
CA SER A 199 -17.34 4.18 3.14
C SER A 199 -18.40 4.59 2.11
N VAL A 200 -18.45 5.87 1.73
CA VAL A 200 -19.34 6.36 0.67
C VAL A 200 -18.98 5.74 -0.68
N LEU A 201 -17.69 5.62 -1.01
CA LEU A 201 -17.20 4.99 -2.24
C LEU A 201 -17.69 3.54 -2.34
N ILE A 202 -17.52 2.74 -1.27
CA ILE A 202 -17.99 1.35 -1.22
C ILE A 202 -19.51 1.25 -1.39
N ASN A 203 -20.27 2.15 -0.74
CA ASN A 203 -21.73 2.15 -0.90
C ASN A 203 -22.16 2.51 -2.34
N LYS A 204 -21.47 3.48 -2.98
CA LYS A 204 -21.72 3.86 -4.38
C LYS A 204 -21.41 2.71 -5.36
N SER A 205 -20.38 1.91 -5.09
CA SER A 205 -20.02 0.76 -5.93
C SER A 205 -20.98 -0.43 -5.80
N GLN A 206 -21.98 -0.33 -4.90
CA GLN A 206 -22.94 -1.40 -4.58
C GLN A 206 -22.28 -2.70 -4.10
N MET A 207 -21.02 -2.62 -3.67
CA MET A 207 -20.32 -3.74 -3.05
C MET A 207 -20.59 -3.76 -1.55
N HIS A 208 -20.85 -4.95 -1.01
CA HIS A 208 -21.01 -5.14 0.43
C HIS A 208 -19.71 -5.73 0.98
N LEU A 209 -19.09 -5.02 1.94
CA LEU A 209 -17.99 -5.53 2.75
C LEU A 209 -18.48 -6.52 3.81
#